data_AF-A0AAD2V4T8-F1
#
_entry.id   AF-A0AAD2V4T8-F1
#
_cell.length_a   1.000
_cell.length_b   1.000
_cell.length_c   1.000
_cell.angle_alpha   90.00
_cell.angle_beta   90.00
_cell.angle_gamma   90.00
#
_symmetry.space_group_name_H-M   'P 1'
#
loop_
_entity.id
_entity.type
_entity.pdbx_description
1 polymer ?
#
loop_
_entity_poly.entity_id
_entity_poly.type
_entity_poly.pdbx_seq_one_letter_code
_entity_poly.pdbx_strand_id
1 'polypeptide(L)'
;MNKLKISLLKGTLQDEYQLVDISIKNEANSISIFCGNINLSKFLEWLFHNESEIKTSELPINTRDSGSLAYQIWHFYESEEIENDIIVDAMFDYRASHCLRFGVRGTDFPEIYIGKLGCKHEISMFTSNDSWRYFIDIYDFYKNLTILTYNK
;
A
#
# COMPACT_ATOMS: atom_id res chain seq x y z
N MET A 1 15.58 0.31 9.32
CA MET A 1 14.47 0.07 8.37
C MET A 1 13.61 1.32 8.33
N ASN A 2 13.00 1.68 7.20
CA ASN A 2 12.12 2.84 7.17
C ASN A 2 10.82 2.56 7.93
N LYS A 3 10.22 3.62 8.50
CA LYS A 3 8.94 3.56 9.20
C LYS A 3 7.86 4.20 8.33
N LEU A 4 6.86 3.42 7.94
CA LEU A 4 5.66 3.96 7.30
C LEU A 4 4.77 4.60 8.36
N LYS A 5 4.19 5.77 8.05
CA LYS A 5 3.31 6.51 8.95
C LYS A 5 2.09 7.05 8.20
N ILE A 6 0.98 7.10 8.92
CA ILE A 6 -0.23 7.82 8.52
C ILE A 6 -0.48 8.90 9.57
N SER A 7 -0.59 10.15 9.14
CA SER A 7 -0.80 11.29 10.00
C SER A 7 -2.08 12.02 9.59
N LEU A 8 -2.95 12.30 10.57
CA LEU A 8 -4.11 13.16 10.40
C LEU A 8 -3.64 14.62 10.44
N LEU A 9 -3.76 15.34 9.33
CA LEU A 9 -3.36 16.75 9.23
C LEU A 9 -4.53 17.70 9.53
N LYS A 10 -5.74 17.36 9.08
CA LYS A 10 -6.95 18.17 9.30
C LYS A 10 -8.19 17.29 9.33
N GLY A 11 -9.14 17.66 10.19
CA GLY A 11 -10.41 16.98 10.39
C GLY A 11 -10.38 16.07 11.61
N THR A 12 -11.46 15.33 11.79
CA THR A 12 -11.65 14.32 12.83
C THR A 12 -12.12 13.03 12.19
N LEU A 13 -11.96 11.89 12.85
CA LEU A 13 -12.39 10.59 12.31
C LEU A 13 -13.92 10.44 12.18
N GLN A 14 -14.70 11.41 12.65
CA GLN A 14 -16.14 11.50 12.47
C GLN A 14 -16.52 12.14 11.13
N ASP A 15 -15.60 12.91 10.53
CA ASP A 15 -15.81 13.53 9.23
C ASP A 15 -15.88 12.47 8.13
N GLU A 16 -16.55 12.80 7.02
CA GLU A 16 -16.59 11.90 5.86
C GLU A 16 -15.22 11.76 5.18
N TYR A 17 -14.45 12.86 5.16
CA TYR A 17 -13.10 12.93 4.61
C TYR A 17 -12.18 13.76 5.51
N GLN A 18 -10.92 13.31 5.63
CA GLN A 18 -9.87 13.97 6.39
C GLN A 18 -8.65 14.21 5.50
N LEU A 19 -7.96 15.33 5.73
CA LEU A 19 -6.66 15.56 5.11
C LEU A 19 -5.63 14.71 5.84
N VAL A 20 -4.99 13.80 5.12
CA VAL A 20 -3.99 12.88 5.67
C VAL A 20 -2.66 13.02 4.93
N ASP A 21 -1.57 12.73 5.64
CA ASP A 21 -0.25 12.48 5.06
C ASP A 21 0.14 11.02 5.31
N ILE A 22 0.54 10.34 4.24
CA ILE A 22 1.19 9.04 4.31
C ILE A 22 2.66 9.28 3.96
N SER A 23 3.54 8.93 4.89
CA SER A 23 4.96 9.24 4.76
C SER A 23 5.88 8.11 5.19
N ILE A 24 7.07 8.11 4.59
CA ILE A 24 8.19 7.25 4.90
C ILE A 24 9.17 8.04 5.76
N LYS A 25 9.32 7.63 7.02
CA LYS A 25 10.30 8.21 7.94
C LYS A 25 11.56 7.36 7.99
N ASN A 26 12.71 7.99 7.76
CA ASN A 26 14.02 7.44 8.06
C ASN A 26 14.74 8.30 9.11
N GLU A 27 16.00 7.99 9.42
CA GLU A 27 16.73 8.70 10.48
C GLU A 27 16.97 10.18 10.17
N ALA A 28 17.09 10.53 8.89
CA ALA A 28 17.42 11.89 8.45
C ALA A 28 16.18 12.71 8.07
N ASN A 29 15.22 12.09 7.40
CA ASN A 29 14.16 12.76 6.65
C ASN A 29 12.79 12.06 6.79
N SER A 30 11.74 12.81 6.47
CA SER A 30 10.38 12.30 6.25
C SER A 30 9.98 12.61 4.81
N ILE A 31 9.61 11.59 4.05
CA ILE A 31 9.21 11.71 2.65
C ILE A 31 7.71 11.46 2.58
N SER A 32 6.93 12.47 2.18
CA SER A 32 5.52 12.29 1.87
C SER A 32 5.38 11.50 0.58
N ILE A 33 4.64 10.38 0.63
CA ILE A 33 4.33 9.56 -0.55
C ILE A 33 2.87 9.74 -1.00
N PHE A 34 2.04 10.32 -0.14
CA PHE A 34 0.69 10.78 -0.46
C PHE A 34 0.25 11.84 0.55
N CYS A 35 -0.35 12.93 0.06
CA CYS A 35 -1.01 13.92 0.90
C CYS A 35 -2.32 14.33 0.23
N GLY A 36 -3.45 14.09 0.89
CA GLY A 36 -4.76 14.30 0.28
C GLY A 36 -5.92 13.98 1.20
N ASN A 37 -7.14 14.28 0.73
CA ASN A 37 -8.36 14.02 1.48
C ASN A 37 -8.82 12.57 1.23
N ILE A 38 -8.97 11.77 2.28
CA ILE A 38 -9.50 10.41 2.20
C ILE A 38 -10.51 10.17 3.32
N ASN A 39 -11.36 9.17 3.20
CA ASN A 39 -12.08 8.65 4.35
C ASN A 39 -11.12 7.79 5.20
N LEU A 40 -10.50 8.39 6.20
CA LEU A 40 -9.47 7.76 7.01
C LEU A 40 -10.01 6.57 7.81
N SER A 41 -11.27 6.64 8.28
CA SER A 41 -11.87 5.51 9.00
C SER A 41 -11.98 4.27 8.10
N LYS A 42 -12.45 4.43 6.87
CA LYS A 42 -12.57 3.33 5.89
C LYS A 42 -11.20 2.83 5.43
N PHE A 43 -10.23 3.73 5.31
CA PHE A 43 -8.87 3.33 4.96
C PHE A 43 -8.20 2.49 6.06
N LEU A 44 -8.35 2.89 7.32
CA LEU A 44 -7.85 2.11 8.45
C LEU A 44 -8.57 0.75 8.57
N GLU A 45 -9.90 0.71 8.38
CA GLU A 45 -10.67 -0.54 8.34
C GLU A 45 -10.14 -1.50 7.27
N TRP A 46 -9.86 -0.99 6.06
CA TRP A 46 -9.27 -1.79 4.98
C TRP A 46 -7.86 -2.30 5.33
N LEU A 47 -7.00 -1.47 5.95
CA LEU A 47 -5.66 -1.89 6.38
C LEU A 47 -5.73 -3.04 7.39
N PHE A 48 -6.60 -2.95 8.41
CA PHE A 48 -6.76 -4.02 9.39
C PHE A 48 -7.36 -5.28 8.79
N HIS A 49 -8.33 -5.15 7.88
CA HIS A 49 -8.93 -6.30 7.20
C HIS A 49 -7.90 -7.09 6.37
N ASN A 50 -6.94 -6.40 5.75
CA ASN A 50 -5.93 -7.01 4.88
C ASN A 50 -4.57 -7.24 5.57
N GLU A 51 -4.47 -7.07 6.89
CA GLU A 51 -3.20 -7.14 7.63
C GLU A 51 -2.45 -8.46 7.40
N SER A 52 -3.18 -9.58 7.46
CA SER A 52 -2.59 -10.92 7.24
C SER A 52 -2.02 -11.04 5.83
N GLU A 53 -2.83 -10.71 4.81
CA GLU A 53 -2.44 -10.77 3.40
C GLU A 53 -1.20 -9.91 3.14
N ILE A 54 -1.23 -8.64 3.53
CA ILE A 54 -0.11 -7.69 3.35
C ILE A 54 1.19 -8.20 4.01
N LYS A 55 1.07 -8.94 5.13
CA LYS A 55 2.24 -9.47 5.84
C LYS A 55 2.77 -10.77 5.25
N THR A 56 1.91 -11.64 4.72
CA THR A 56 2.30 -13.03 4.45
C THR A 56 2.20 -13.44 2.99
N SER A 57 1.31 -12.84 2.23
CA SER A 57 0.99 -13.30 0.87
C SER A 57 2.07 -12.92 -0.11
N GLU A 58 2.44 -13.88 -0.94
CA GLU A 58 3.39 -13.68 -2.04
C GLU A 58 2.64 -13.24 -3.30
N LEU A 59 3.34 -12.53 -4.17
CA LEU A 59 2.80 -12.16 -5.48
C LEU A 59 2.45 -13.45 -6.27
N PRO A 60 1.28 -13.57 -6.90
CA PRO A 60 0.79 -14.82 -7.51
C PRO A 60 1.43 -15.12 -8.88
N ILE A 61 2.67 -14.70 -9.09
CA ILE A 61 3.45 -14.95 -10.29
C ILE A 61 4.90 -15.29 -9.92
N ASN A 62 5.59 -16.00 -10.81
CA ASN A 62 7.01 -16.24 -10.66
C ASN A 62 7.79 -14.98 -11.00
N THR A 63 8.32 -14.32 -9.98
CA THR A 63 9.11 -13.11 -10.11
C THR A 63 10.54 -13.48 -10.52
N ARG A 64 10.95 -13.17 -11.76
CA ARG A 64 12.33 -13.43 -12.22
C ARG A 64 13.25 -12.22 -12.10
N ASP A 65 12.68 -11.03 -11.95
CA ASP A 65 13.40 -9.78 -11.82
C ASP A 65 13.41 -9.26 -10.37
N SER A 66 14.26 -8.26 -10.13
CA SER A 66 14.39 -7.57 -8.84
C SER A 66 13.53 -6.30 -8.76
N GLY A 67 12.52 -6.19 -9.63
CA GLY A 67 11.60 -5.07 -9.70
C GLY A 67 10.80 -4.88 -8.42
N SER A 68 10.24 -3.68 -8.22
CA SER A 68 9.34 -3.43 -7.11
C SER A 68 8.03 -4.20 -7.27
N LEU A 69 7.30 -4.37 -6.18
CA LEU A 69 5.95 -4.95 -6.19
C LEU A 69 5.05 -4.24 -7.21
N ALA A 70 5.05 -2.90 -7.18
CA ALA A 70 4.28 -2.09 -8.12
C ALA A 70 4.71 -2.32 -9.59
N TYR A 71 6.01 -2.43 -9.87
CA TYR A 71 6.51 -2.71 -11.21
C TYR A 71 6.06 -4.09 -11.71
N GLN A 72 6.16 -5.11 -10.86
CA GLN A 72 5.81 -6.47 -11.26
C GLN A 72 4.32 -6.64 -11.53
N ILE A 73 3.48 -5.95 -10.75
CA ILE A 73 2.03 -5.90 -10.99
C ILE A 73 1.75 -5.17 -12.31
N TRP A 74 2.37 -4.02 -12.54
CA TRP A 74 2.21 -3.29 -13.80
C TRP A 74 2.65 -4.15 -15.00
N HIS A 75 3.84 -4.75 -14.93
CA HIS A 75 4.39 -5.61 -15.98
C HIS A 75 3.49 -6.82 -16.24
N PHE A 76 2.87 -7.40 -15.20
CA PHE A 76 1.88 -8.45 -15.39
C PHE A 76 0.74 -7.99 -16.30
N TYR A 77 0.07 -6.88 -15.97
CA TYR A 77 -1.10 -6.40 -16.73
C TYR A 77 -0.78 -5.84 -18.12
N GLU A 78 0.44 -5.37 -18.35
CA GLU A 78 0.88 -4.88 -19.67
C GLU A 78 1.41 -6.00 -20.57
N SER A 79 1.59 -7.22 -20.06
CA SER A 79 2.05 -8.33 -20.88
C SER A 79 0.94 -8.80 -21.83
N GLU A 80 1.28 -9.00 -23.12
CA GLU A 80 0.32 -9.45 -24.15
C GLU A 80 -0.09 -10.93 -23.98
N GLU A 81 0.53 -11.68 -23.07
CA GLU A 81 0.40 -13.14 -22.91
C GLU A 81 -0.51 -13.57 -21.75
N ILE A 82 -1.33 -12.67 -21.20
CA ILE A 82 -2.24 -13.01 -20.10
C ILE A 82 -3.47 -13.77 -20.63
N GLU A 83 -3.33 -15.06 -20.86
CA GLU A 83 -4.44 -15.93 -21.32
C GLU A 83 -5.02 -16.83 -20.21
N ASN A 84 -4.50 -16.74 -18.99
CA ASN A 84 -4.91 -17.61 -17.89
C ASN A 84 -5.76 -16.85 -16.86
N ASP A 85 -7.08 -16.96 -17.00
CA ASP A 85 -8.08 -16.34 -16.13
C ASP A 85 -7.85 -16.63 -14.63
N ILE A 86 -7.37 -17.83 -14.27
CA ILE A 86 -7.08 -18.19 -12.87
C ILE A 86 -5.98 -17.30 -12.29
N ILE A 87 -4.95 -16.99 -13.07
CA ILE A 87 -3.84 -16.13 -12.63
C ILE A 87 -4.30 -14.67 -12.61
N VAL A 88 -5.17 -14.26 -13.54
CA VAL A 88 -5.78 -12.93 -13.56
C VAL A 88 -6.59 -12.69 -12.30
N ASP A 89 -7.46 -13.64 -11.94
CA ASP A 89 -8.28 -13.57 -10.74
C ASP A 89 -7.41 -13.53 -9.48
N ALA A 90 -6.40 -14.41 -9.38
CA ALA A 90 -5.46 -14.40 -8.26
C ALA A 90 -4.69 -13.07 -8.16
N MET A 91 -4.29 -12.47 -9.28
CA MET A 91 -3.64 -11.17 -9.30
C MET A 91 -4.60 -10.04 -8.90
N PHE A 92 -5.86 -10.11 -9.32
CA PHE A 92 -6.88 -9.16 -8.90
C PHE A 92 -7.11 -9.22 -7.39
N ASP A 93 -7.26 -10.41 -6.82
CA ASP A 93 -7.40 -10.62 -5.37
C ASP A 93 -6.18 -10.12 -4.60
N TYR A 94 -4.98 -10.36 -5.14
CA TYR A 94 -3.75 -9.80 -4.60
C TYR A 94 -3.77 -8.27 -4.62
N ARG A 95 -4.13 -7.64 -5.75
CA ARG A 95 -4.25 -6.18 -5.84
C ARG A 95 -5.28 -5.62 -4.88
N ALA A 96 -6.42 -6.28 -4.71
CA ALA A 96 -7.49 -5.82 -3.84
C ALA A 96 -7.09 -5.73 -2.36
N SER A 97 -6.13 -6.57 -1.95
CA SER A 97 -5.58 -6.62 -0.60
C SER A 97 -4.28 -5.82 -0.41
N HIS A 98 -3.55 -5.50 -1.48
CA HIS A 98 -2.22 -4.87 -1.41
C HIS A 98 -2.14 -3.45 -2.00
N CYS A 99 -3.11 -3.03 -2.81
CA CYS A 99 -3.14 -1.68 -3.40
C CYS A 99 -3.94 -0.73 -2.51
N LEU A 100 -3.27 0.29 -1.97
CA LEU A 100 -3.85 1.26 -1.04
C LEU A 100 -5.10 1.96 -1.60
N ARG A 101 -5.18 2.11 -2.93
CA ARG A 101 -6.33 2.68 -3.64
C ARG A 101 -7.65 1.96 -3.34
N PHE A 102 -7.63 0.66 -3.05
CA PHE A 102 -8.85 -0.10 -2.70
C PHE A 102 -9.44 0.31 -1.35
N GLY A 103 -8.63 0.82 -0.43
CA GLY A 103 -9.06 1.32 0.88
C GLY A 103 -9.59 2.76 0.88
N VAL A 104 -9.49 3.48 -0.24
CA VAL A 104 -9.80 4.93 -0.36
C VAL A 104 -10.74 5.21 -1.54
N ARG A 105 -11.85 4.47 -1.59
CA ARG A 105 -12.85 4.57 -2.67
C ARG A 105 -13.36 6.00 -2.85
N GLY A 106 -13.53 6.41 -4.11
CA GLY A 106 -14.03 7.74 -4.47
C GLY A 106 -13.00 8.87 -4.35
N THR A 107 -11.73 8.55 -4.04
CA THR A 107 -10.63 9.53 -4.04
C THR A 107 -9.70 9.27 -5.23
N ASP A 108 -9.18 10.35 -5.82
CA ASP A 108 -8.06 10.25 -6.76
C ASP A 108 -6.78 9.92 -5.98
N PHE A 109 -6.55 8.62 -5.79
CA PHE A 109 -5.44 8.07 -5.03
C PHE A 109 -4.56 7.22 -5.96
N PRO A 110 -3.23 7.44 -5.98
CA PRO A 110 -2.32 6.71 -6.87
C PRO A 110 -2.26 5.21 -6.56
N GLU A 111 -1.90 4.39 -7.54
CA GLU A 111 -1.68 2.96 -7.32
C GLU A 111 -0.37 2.71 -6.56
N ILE A 112 -0.46 2.86 -5.23
CA ILE A 112 0.60 2.54 -4.28
C ILE A 112 0.32 1.15 -3.72
N TYR A 113 1.32 0.29 -3.80
CA TYR A 113 1.26 -1.08 -3.32
C TYR A 113 2.07 -1.25 -2.05
N ILE A 114 1.53 -1.99 -1.08
CA ILE A 114 2.21 -2.39 0.16
C ILE A 114 2.14 -3.91 0.27
N GLY A 115 3.26 -4.56 0.56
CA GLY A 115 3.27 -6.02 0.61
C GLY A 115 4.64 -6.62 0.85
N LYS A 116 4.65 -7.95 0.86
CA LYS A 116 5.87 -8.75 0.94
C LYS A 116 6.41 -9.02 -0.48
N LEU A 117 7.72 -8.90 -0.64
CA LEU A 117 8.42 -9.36 -1.82
C LEU A 117 9.70 -10.10 -1.37
N GLY A 118 9.69 -11.43 -1.54
CA GLY A 118 10.75 -12.28 -1.01
C GLY A 118 10.81 -12.21 0.52
N CYS A 119 11.95 -11.85 1.11
CA CYS A 119 12.09 -11.80 2.57
C CYS A 119 11.82 -10.42 3.20
N LYS A 120 11.39 -9.42 2.43
CA LYS A 120 11.21 -8.04 2.89
C LYS A 120 9.82 -7.52 2.58
N HIS A 121 9.36 -6.56 3.38
CA HIS A 121 8.17 -5.77 3.07
C HIS A 121 8.56 -4.46 2.43
N GLU A 122 7.81 -4.06 1.43
CA GLU A 122 7.97 -2.79 0.75
C GLU A 122 6.64 -2.06 0.59
N ILE A 123 6.78 -0.76 0.34
CA ILE A 123 5.76 0.07 -0.26
C ILE A 123 6.35 0.71 -1.51
N SER A 124 5.63 0.63 -2.62
CA SER A 124 6.13 1.08 -3.92
C SER A 124 5.02 1.61 -4.81
N MET A 125 5.42 2.46 -5.76
CA MET A 125 4.58 2.98 -6.83
C MET A 125 5.35 2.86 -8.13
N PHE A 126 4.64 2.52 -9.20
CA PHE A 126 5.20 2.50 -10.54
C PHE A 126 4.20 3.07 -11.53
N THR A 127 4.65 3.99 -12.36
CA THR A 127 3.93 4.55 -13.50
C THR A 127 4.92 4.74 -14.65
N SER A 128 4.44 5.08 -15.85
CA SER A 128 5.31 5.40 -16.99
C SER A 128 6.21 6.63 -16.76
N ASN A 129 5.84 7.53 -15.85
CA ASN A 129 6.53 8.81 -15.63
C ASN A 129 7.31 8.88 -14.32
N ASP A 130 6.96 8.05 -13.34
CA ASP A 130 7.55 8.08 -12.00
C ASP A 130 7.51 6.69 -11.35
N SER A 131 8.53 6.39 -10.54
CA SER A 131 8.61 5.16 -9.76
C SER A 131 9.44 5.32 -8.51
N TRP A 132 9.03 4.65 -7.44
CA TRP A 132 9.78 4.59 -6.19
C TRP A 132 9.48 3.32 -5.41
N ARG A 133 10.40 2.95 -4.53
CA ARG A 133 10.31 1.79 -3.65
C ARG A 133 10.99 2.08 -2.32
N TYR A 134 10.31 1.76 -1.23
CA TYR A 134 10.85 1.83 0.13
C TYR A 134 10.62 0.52 0.86
N PHE A 135 11.69 -0.07 1.41
CA PHE A 135 11.57 -1.18 2.35
C PHE A 135 11.16 -0.65 3.72
N ILE A 136 10.17 -1.29 4.33
CA ILE A 136 9.52 -0.81 5.55
C ILE A 136 9.50 -1.89 6.63
N ASP A 137 9.42 -1.45 7.88
CA ASP A 137 9.11 -2.34 9.00
C ASP A 137 7.58 -2.48 9.11
N ILE A 138 7.04 -3.55 8.52
CA ILE A 138 5.59 -3.78 8.48
C ILE A 138 5.00 -4.01 9.88
N TYR A 139 5.77 -4.60 10.79
CA TYR A 139 5.30 -4.91 12.14
C TYR A 139 5.26 -3.64 13.00
N ASP A 140 6.26 -2.77 12.89
CA ASP A 140 6.23 -1.43 13.48
C ASP A 140 5.06 -0.60 12.92
N PHE A 141 4.80 -0.68 11.61
CA PHE A 141 3.66 0.03 10.99
C PHE A 141 2.32 -0.36 11.64
N TYR A 142 1.96 -1.65 11.63
CA TYR A 142 0.69 -2.10 12.22
C TYR A 142 0.60 -1.87 13.73
N LYS A 143 1.71 -1.99 14.47
CA LYS A 143 1.73 -1.64 15.90
C LYS A 143 1.36 -0.16 16.12
N ASN A 144 1.85 0.74 15.28
CA ASN A 144 1.54 2.17 15.37
C ASN A 144 0.13 2.52 14.87
N LEU A 145 -0.41 1.79 13.87
CA LEU A 145 -1.81 1.95 13.44
C LEU A 145 -2.78 1.68 14.59
N THR A 146 -2.54 0.61 15.35
CA THR A 146 -3.32 0.27 16.54
C THR A 146 -3.36 1.45 17.53
N ILE A 147 -2.21 2.06 17.81
CA ILE A 147 -2.12 3.22 18.71
C ILE A 147 -2.95 4.40 18.19
N LEU A 148 -2.92 4.68 16.88
CA LEU A 148 -3.73 5.72 16.24
C LEU A 148 -5.23 5.50 16.47
N THR A 149 -5.68 4.24 16.45
CA THR A 149 -7.09 3.90 16.69
C THR A 149 -7.51 3.87 18.16
N TYR A 150 -6.60 3.55 19.09
CA TYR A 150 -6.89 3.41 20.52
C TYR A 150 -6.71 4.69 21.33
N ASN A 151 -5.89 5.65 20.90
CA ASN A 151 -5.74 6.95 21.56
C ASN A 151 -6.91 7.91 21.24
N LYS A 152 -8.12 7.37 21.19
CA LYS A 152 -9.39 8.09 21.09
C LYS A 152 -10.06 8.16 22.45
#